data_AF-A0A8J4QH48-F1
#
_entry.id   AF-A0A8J4QH48-F1
#
_cell.length_a   1.000
_cell.length_b   1.000
_cell.length_c   1.000
_cell.angle_alpha   90.00
_cell.angle_beta   90.00
_cell.angle_gamma   90.00
#
_symmetry.space_group_name_H-M   'P 1'
#
loop_
_entity.id
_entity.type
_entity.pdbx_description
1 polymer ?
#
loop_
_entity_poly.entity_id
_entity_poly.type
_entity_poly.pdbx_seq_one_letter_code
_entity_poly.pdbx_strand_id
1 'polypeptide(L)'
;MDVGGLVLCLMWNVIAVSTAWIQGEGVKIWFLALIYFISGVPGAYVLWYRPLYRAFRTESAMNFGWFFMFYMLHIGFCILAAVAPPIIFKGKSLTGILAAIDVVGNHSLAGIFYFIGFGLFCLETLISIWVIQQVYMYFRGSGKAAEMKRDAARGAMRAAL
;
A
#
# COMPACT_ATOMS: atom_id res chain seq x y z
N MET A 1 -6.08 -10.89 -0.24
CA MET A 1 -5.89 -10.79 1.22
C MET A 1 -5.43 -9.39 1.62
N ASP A 2 -4.71 -8.66 0.75
CA ASP A 2 -4.13 -7.34 1.09
C ASP A 2 -5.10 -6.16 1.08
N VAL A 3 -6.21 -6.23 0.33
CA VAL A 3 -7.24 -5.17 0.37
C VAL A 3 -7.84 -5.06 1.78
N GLY A 4 -8.01 -6.19 2.48
CA GLY A 4 -8.50 -6.20 3.85
C GLY A 4 -7.50 -5.61 4.83
N GLY A 5 -6.21 -5.91 4.65
CA GLY A 5 -5.13 -5.38 5.47
C GLY A 5 -4.99 -3.85 5.35
N LEU A 6 -4.99 -3.32 4.13
CA LEU A 6 -5.01 -1.88 3.87
C LEU A 6 -6.26 -1.21 4.47
N VAL A 7 -7.46 -1.80 4.31
CA VAL A 7 -8.70 -1.26 4.89
C VAL A 7 -8.60 -1.17 6.41
N LEU A 8 -8.08 -2.21 7.07
CA LEU A 8 -7.88 -2.22 8.52
C LEU A 8 -6.88 -1.14 8.95
N CYS A 9 -5.76 -0.98 8.24
CA CYS A 9 -4.76 0.06 8.52
C CYS A 9 -5.35 1.47 8.36
N LEU A 10 -6.08 1.73 7.28
CA LEU A 10 -6.69 3.02 7.02
C LEU A 10 -7.86 3.33 7.97
N MET A 11 -8.64 2.31 8.35
CA MET A 11 -9.69 2.44 9.36
C MET A 11 -9.08 2.80 10.72
N TRP A 12 -8.00 2.12 11.13
CA TRP A 12 -7.28 2.46 12.34
C TRP A 12 -6.66 3.86 12.28
N ASN A 13 -6.13 4.27 11.12
CA ASN A 13 -5.61 5.61 10.90
C ASN A 13 -6.70 6.68 11.13
N VAL A 14 -7.93 6.47 10.65
CA VAL A 14 -9.05 7.38 10.92
C VAL A 14 -9.40 7.46 12.41
N ILE A 15 -9.39 6.33 13.13
CA ILE A 15 -9.65 6.30 14.57
C ILE A 15 -8.56 7.08 15.32
N ALA A 16 -7.28 6.79 15.05
CA ALA A 16 -6.15 7.45 15.68
C ALA A 16 -6.16 8.97 15.42
N VAL A 17 -6.36 9.39 14.17
CA VAL A 17 -6.41 10.81 13.82
C VAL A 17 -7.65 11.49 14.41
N SER A 18 -8.78 10.78 14.58
CA SER A 18 -9.94 11.30 15.30
C SER A 18 -9.63 11.56 16.79
N THR A 19 -8.89 10.67 17.45
CA THR A 19 -8.46 10.90 18.84
C THR A 19 -7.48 12.08 18.98
N ALA A 20 -6.64 12.30 17.98
CA ALA A 20 -5.73 13.45 17.92
C ALA A 20 -6.52 14.77 17.70
N TRP A 21 -7.52 14.75 16.82
CA TRP A 21 -8.39 15.90 16.57
C TRP A 21 -9.18 16.32 17.81
N ILE A 22 -9.75 15.36 18.56
CA ILE A 22 -10.45 15.65 19.82
C ILE A 22 -9.51 16.27 20.86
N GLN A 23 -8.22 15.95 20.81
CA GLN A 23 -7.18 16.51 21.68
C GLN A 23 -6.59 17.84 21.17
N GLY A 24 -7.23 18.48 20.17
CA GLY A 24 -6.87 19.81 19.70
C GLY A 24 -5.88 19.85 18.53
N GLU A 25 -5.53 18.71 17.95
CA GLU A 25 -4.80 18.69 16.67
C GLU A 25 -5.71 19.16 15.51
N GLY A 26 -5.13 19.79 14.49
CA GLY A 26 -5.92 20.53 13.50
C GLY A 26 -6.85 19.67 12.63
N VAL A 27 -8.06 20.15 12.32
CA VAL A 27 -9.05 19.44 11.47
C VAL A 27 -8.52 19.01 10.08
N LYS A 28 -7.47 19.69 9.59
CA LYS A 28 -6.83 19.37 8.30
C LYS A 28 -6.24 17.96 8.26
N ILE A 29 -5.64 17.47 9.35
CA ILE A 29 -5.09 16.10 9.40
C ILE A 29 -6.22 15.05 9.37
N TRP A 30 -7.35 15.37 10.00
CA TRP A 30 -8.53 14.51 10.04
C TRP A 30 -9.19 14.36 8.66
N PHE A 31 -9.38 15.46 7.92
CA PHE A 31 -9.88 15.38 6.55
C PHE A 31 -8.99 14.56 5.62
N LEU A 32 -7.66 14.67 5.77
CA LEU A 32 -6.73 13.92 4.94
C LEU A 32 -6.77 12.41 5.22
N ALA A 33 -6.92 12.02 6.50
CA ALA A 33 -7.14 10.62 6.87
C ALA A 33 -8.42 10.04 6.24
N LEU A 34 -9.50 10.83 6.20
CA LEU A 34 -10.75 10.44 5.56
C LEU A 34 -10.59 10.29 4.03
N ILE A 35 -9.85 11.20 3.38
CA ILE A 35 -9.53 11.09 1.95
C ILE A 35 -8.73 9.82 1.67
N TYR A 36 -7.73 9.50 2.48
CA TYR A 36 -6.97 8.26 2.33
C TYR A 36 -7.84 7.02 2.49
N PHE A 37 -8.79 7.02 3.43
CA PHE A 37 -9.74 5.94 3.58
C PHE A 37 -10.65 5.78 2.35
N ILE A 38 -11.28 6.86 1.89
CA ILE A 38 -12.24 6.82 0.77
C ILE A 38 -11.56 6.49 -0.56
N SER A 39 -10.34 7.00 -0.80
CA SER A 39 -9.61 6.75 -2.04
C SER A 39 -8.81 5.44 -2.02
N GLY A 40 -8.33 5.02 -0.84
CA GLY A 40 -7.51 3.83 -0.67
C GLY A 40 -8.24 2.54 -1.00
N VAL A 41 -9.51 2.41 -0.59
CA VAL A 41 -10.34 1.21 -0.85
C VAL A 41 -10.60 0.97 -2.35
N PRO A 42 -11.13 1.94 -3.12
CA PRO A 42 -11.32 1.77 -4.56
C PRO A 42 -9.98 1.66 -5.30
N GLY A 43 -8.95 2.40 -4.87
CA GLY A 43 -7.60 2.31 -5.44
C GLY A 43 -7.02 0.90 -5.31
N ALA A 44 -7.10 0.31 -4.13
CA ALA A 44 -6.61 -1.04 -3.86
C ALA A 44 -7.28 -2.11 -4.73
N TYR A 45 -8.61 -2.00 -4.86
CA TYR A 45 -9.38 -2.95 -5.64
C TYR A 45 -9.03 -2.88 -7.14
N VAL A 46 -8.94 -1.66 -7.69
CA VAL A 46 -8.70 -1.46 -9.12
C VAL A 46 -7.25 -1.72 -9.52
N LEU A 47 -6.29 -1.30 -8.68
CA LEU A 47 -4.87 -1.28 -9.05
C LEU A 47 -4.18 -2.63 -8.89
N TRP A 48 -4.56 -3.45 -7.92
CA TRP A 48 -3.90 -4.75 -7.73
C TRP A 48 -4.83 -5.95 -7.58
N TYR A 49 -6.00 -5.83 -6.94
CA TYR A 49 -6.91 -6.98 -6.84
C TYR A 49 -7.46 -7.40 -8.21
N ARG A 50 -7.95 -6.45 -9.01
CA ARG A 50 -8.53 -6.71 -10.33
C ARG A 50 -7.51 -7.21 -11.36
N PRO A 51 -6.29 -6.63 -11.48
CA PRO A 51 -5.27 -7.13 -12.38
C PRO A 51 -4.78 -8.53 -11.98
N LEU A 52 -4.62 -8.79 -10.67
CA LEU A 52 -4.22 -10.11 -10.17
C LEU A 52 -5.26 -11.18 -10.50
N TYR A 53 -6.53 -10.91 -10.22
CA TYR A 53 -7.62 -11.84 -10.55
C TYR A 53 -7.68 -12.13 -12.05
N ARG A 54 -7.54 -11.10 -12.90
CA ARG A 54 -7.44 -11.28 -14.36
C ARG A 54 -6.20 -12.07 -14.76
N ALA A 55 -5.06 -11.84 -14.13
CA ALA A 55 -3.80 -12.52 -14.44
C ALA A 55 -3.89 -14.04 -14.21
N PHE A 56 -4.54 -14.47 -13.12
CA PHE A 56 -4.80 -15.88 -12.87
C PHE A 56 -5.82 -16.49 -13.83
N ARG A 57 -6.85 -15.73 -14.24
CA ARG A 57 -7.91 -16.25 -15.12
C ARG A 57 -7.50 -16.32 -16.59
N THR A 58 -6.79 -15.31 -17.10
CA THR A 58 -6.43 -15.20 -18.53
C THR A 58 -5.00 -15.64 -18.81
N GLU A 59 -4.28 -16.17 -17.81
CA GLU A 59 -2.89 -16.64 -17.90
C GLU A 59 -1.88 -15.61 -18.45
N SER A 60 -2.28 -14.34 -18.62
CA SER A 60 -1.51 -13.34 -19.37
C SER A 60 -0.37 -12.75 -18.54
N ALA A 61 0.85 -12.90 -19.06
CA ALA A 61 2.06 -12.38 -18.42
C ALA A 61 2.06 -10.83 -18.29
N MET A 62 1.39 -10.13 -19.20
CA MET A 62 1.27 -8.67 -19.15
C MET A 62 0.40 -8.18 -18.01
N ASN A 63 -0.67 -8.92 -17.66
CA ASN A 63 -1.50 -8.61 -16.48
C ASN A 63 -0.72 -8.85 -15.17
N PHE A 64 0.15 -9.87 -15.13
CA PHE A 64 1.09 -10.07 -14.02
C PHE A 64 2.07 -8.89 -13.88
N GLY A 65 2.63 -8.40 -14.99
CA GLY A 65 3.52 -7.23 -15.00
C GLY A 65 2.85 -5.96 -14.44
N TRP A 66 1.61 -5.70 -14.84
CA TRP A 66 0.82 -4.57 -14.33
C TRP A 66 0.58 -4.71 -12.82
N PHE A 67 0.23 -5.90 -12.36
CA PHE A 67 0.10 -6.18 -10.92
C PHE A 67 1.40 -5.86 -10.16
N PHE A 68 2.56 -6.37 -10.59
CA PHE A 68 3.83 -6.13 -9.89
C PHE A 68 4.18 -4.64 -9.78
N MET A 69 3.94 -3.86 -10.84
CA MET A 69 4.25 -2.43 -10.87
C MET A 69 3.42 -1.64 -9.85
N PHE A 70 2.10 -1.80 -9.85
CA PHE A 70 1.24 -1.09 -8.89
C PHE A 70 1.37 -1.62 -7.46
N TYR A 71 1.63 -2.90 -7.30
CA TYR A 71 1.82 -3.51 -6.00
C TYR A 71 3.13 -3.07 -5.34
N MET A 72 4.20 -2.83 -6.10
CA MET A 72 5.41 -2.18 -5.59
C MET A 72 5.16 -0.75 -5.12
N LEU A 73 4.33 0.03 -5.83
CA LEU A 73 3.91 1.36 -5.38
C LEU A 73 3.11 1.30 -4.07
N HIS A 74 2.26 0.29 -3.90
CA HIS A 74 1.53 0.05 -2.65
C HIS A 74 2.47 -0.26 -1.48
N ILE A 75 3.46 -1.15 -1.68
CA ILE A 75 4.49 -1.43 -0.66
C ILE A 75 5.25 -0.14 -0.30
N GLY A 76 5.64 0.65 -1.31
CA GLY A 76 6.28 1.95 -1.11
C GLY A 76 5.40 2.90 -0.29
N PHE A 77 4.11 2.97 -0.58
CA PHE A 77 3.14 3.75 0.20
C PHE A 77 3.04 3.27 1.65
N CYS A 78 2.97 1.97 1.90
CA CYS A 78 2.92 1.44 3.28
C CYS A 78 4.20 1.74 4.07
N ILE A 79 5.38 1.66 3.42
CA ILE A 79 6.65 2.05 4.04
C ILE A 79 6.65 3.56 4.35
N LEU A 80 6.21 4.39 3.41
CA LEU A 80 6.10 5.84 3.63
C LEU A 80 5.10 6.17 4.75
N ALA A 81 3.98 5.46 4.84
CA ALA A 81 3.01 5.61 5.91
C ALA A 81 3.56 5.16 7.27
N ALA A 82 4.36 4.08 7.31
CA ALA A 82 5.02 3.62 8.52
C ALA A 82 6.11 4.59 9.01
N VAL A 83 6.89 5.18 8.10
CA VAL A 83 7.90 6.19 8.48
C VAL A 83 7.22 7.52 8.83
N ALA A 84 6.15 7.89 8.11
CA ALA A 84 5.49 9.20 8.14
C ALA A 84 6.48 10.38 8.14
N PRO A 85 7.37 10.48 7.13
CA PRO A 85 8.32 11.58 7.07
C PRO A 85 7.55 12.91 6.96
N PRO A 86 7.96 13.98 7.68
CA PRO A 86 7.24 15.26 7.76
C PRO A 86 7.32 16.11 6.48
N ILE A 87 7.46 15.48 5.31
CA ILE A 87 7.70 16.11 4.01
C ILE A 87 6.38 16.54 3.36
N ILE A 88 5.28 15.82 3.60
CA ILE A 88 3.96 16.09 3.02
C ILE A 88 3.00 16.44 4.16
N PHE A 89 2.77 17.74 4.37
CA PHE A 89 1.81 18.32 5.34
C PHE A 89 2.00 17.93 6.81
N LYS A 90 3.09 18.39 7.44
CA LYS A 90 3.38 18.24 8.89
C LYS A 90 3.44 16.79 9.43
N GLY A 91 3.34 15.76 8.58
CA GLY A 91 3.62 14.36 8.95
C GLY A 91 2.59 13.67 9.85
N LYS A 92 1.52 14.34 10.31
CA LYS A 92 0.56 13.79 11.29
C LYS A 92 -0.69 13.12 10.72
N SER A 93 -0.87 13.11 9.39
CA SER A 93 -2.05 12.50 8.75
C SER A 93 -1.98 10.98 8.61
N LEU A 94 -0.79 10.40 8.82
CA LEU A 94 -0.51 8.97 8.79
C LEU A 94 0.12 8.58 10.13
N THR A 95 -0.35 7.47 10.71
CA THR A 95 0.12 6.92 11.99
C THR A 95 1.50 6.24 11.88
N GLY A 96 2.49 6.95 11.33
CA GLY A 96 3.88 6.48 11.29
C GLY A 96 4.66 6.83 12.56
N ILE A 97 5.85 6.26 12.69
CA ILE A 97 6.67 6.37 13.90
C ILE A 97 7.07 7.81 14.24
N LEU A 98 7.35 8.63 13.22
CA LEU A 98 7.71 10.04 13.44
C LEU A 98 6.51 10.86 13.95
N ALA A 99 5.32 10.58 13.43
CA ALA A 99 4.07 11.20 13.90
C ALA A 99 3.73 10.75 15.33
N ALA A 100 3.95 9.48 15.66
CA ALA A 100 3.72 8.93 16.99
C ALA A 100 4.59 9.63 18.05
N ILE A 101 5.87 9.86 17.75
CA ILE A 101 6.81 10.53 18.65
C ILE A 101 6.45 12.02 18.84
N ASP A 102 5.98 12.70 17.80
CA ASP A 102 5.58 14.12 17.92
C ASP A 102 4.26 14.29 18.71
N VAL A 103 3.32 13.36 18.56
CA VAL A 103 2.02 13.40 19.25
C VAL A 103 2.14 12.93 20.70
N VAL A 104 2.98 11.93 21.00
CA VAL A 104 3.12 11.41 22.38
C VAL A 104 3.68 12.47 23.35
N GLY A 105 4.48 13.43 22.86
CA GLY A 105 5.03 14.51 23.68
C GLY A 105 3.97 15.51 24.19
N ASN A 106 2.83 15.61 23.50
CA ASN A 106 1.73 16.50 23.88
C ASN A 106 0.57 15.72 24.51
N HIS A 107 0.28 14.52 23.98
CA HIS A 107 -0.94 13.76 24.25
C HIS A 107 -0.65 12.25 24.27
N SER A 108 -0.39 11.70 25.46
CA SER A 108 0.02 10.30 25.64
C SER A 108 -0.98 9.30 25.04
N LEU A 109 -2.29 9.58 25.12
CA LEU A 109 -3.33 8.70 24.57
C LEU A 109 -3.28 8.66 23.04
N ALA A 110 -3.22 9.81 22.38
CA ALA A 110 -3.11 9.87 20.92
C ALA A 110 -1.81 9.24 20.42
N GLY A 111 -0.71 9.41 21.16
CA GLY A 111 0.57 8.76 20.86
C GLY A 111 0.46 7.22 20.80
N ILE A 112 -0.20 6.60 21.79
CA ILE A 112 -0.41 5.15 21.83
C ILE A 112 -1.20 4.66 20.61
N PHE A 113 -2.28 5.35 20.22
CA PHE A 113 -3.05 5.01 19.01
C PHE A 113 -2.20 5.08 17.74
N TYR A 114 -1.29 6.06 17.65
CA TYR A 114 -0.37 6.19 16.53
C TYR A 114 0.68 5.08 16.50
N PHE A 115 1.20 4.64 17.65
CA PHE A 115 2.10 3.48 17.72
C PHE A 115 1.44 2.18 17.28
N ILE A 116 0.17 1.97 17.61
CA ILE A 116 -0.58 0.79 17.13
C ILE A 116 -0.74 0.88 15.60
N GLY A 117 -1.05 2.06 15.07
CA GLY A 117 -1.13 2.28 13.62
C GLY A 117 0.19 2.00 12.91
N PHE A 118 1.31 2.41 13.49
CA PHE A 118 2.64 2.10 12.98
C PHE A 118 2.88 0.58 12.90
N GLY A 119 2.54 -0.14 13.97
CA GLY A 119 2.63 -1.60 14.00
C GLY A 119 1.79 -2.27 12.90
N LEU A 120 0.57 -1.78 12.66
CA LEU A 120 -0.30 -2.26 11.58
C LEU A 120 0.30 -2.00 10.19
N PHE A 121 0.84 -0.81 9.93
CA PHE A 121 1.50 -0.53 8.65
C PHE A 121 2.78 -1.34 8.45
N CYS A 122 3.54 -1.63 9.51
CA CYS A 122 4.68 -2.55 9.45
C CYS A 122 4.24 -3.97 9.10
N LEU A 123 3.21 -4.49 9.78
CA LEU A 123 2.67 -5.83 9.49
C LEU A 123 2.13 -5.91 8.07
N GLU A 124 1.39 -4.90 7.61
CA GLU A 124 0.88 -4.82 6.25
C GLU A 124 2.02 -4.84 5.23
N THR A 125 3.09 -4.08 5.47
CA THR A 125 4.27 -4.08 4.60
C THR A 125 4.90 -5.48 4.51
N LEU A 126 5.04 -6.18 5.64
CA LEU A 126 5.61 -7.53 5.67
C LEU A 126 4.72 -8.55 4.92
N ILE A 127 3.40 -8.50 5.14
CA ILE A 127 2.44 -9.37 4.44
C ILE A 127 2.48 -9.09 2.94
N SER A 128 2.49 -7.82 2.53
CA SER A 128 2.57 -7.45 1.11
C SER A 128 3.88 -7.93 0.47
N ILE A 129 5.02 -7.82 1.16
CA ILE A 129 6.30 -8.38 0.67
C ILE A 129 6.20 -9.90 0.51
N TRP A 130 5.56 -10.60 1.44
CA TRP A 130 5.37 -12.04 1.35
C TRP A 130 4.47 -12.43 0.16
N VAL A 131 3.36 -11.72 -0.05
CA VAL A 131 2.44 -11.99 -1.17
C VAL A 131 3.11 -11.74 -2.53
N ILE A 132 3.84 -10.63 -2.71
CA ILE A 132 4.52 -10.36 -3.99
C ILE A 132 5.58 -11.43 -4.29
N GLN A 133 6.27 -11.95 -3.27
CA GLN A 133 7.22 -13.07 -3.42
C GLN A 133 6.50 -14.35 -3.87
N GLN A 134 5.36 -14.70 -3.26
CA GLN A 134 4.57 -15.87 -3.67
C GLN A 134 4.11 -15.77 -5.13
N VAL A 135 3.58 -14.61 -5.52
CA VAL A 135 3.12 -14.37 -6.90
C VAL A 135 4.29 -14.39 -7.88
N TYR A 136 5.44 -13.82 -7.51
CA TYR A 136 6.65 -13.85 -8.32
C TYR A 136 7.18 -15.27 -8.53
N MET A 137 7.23 -16.09 -7.46
CA MET A 137 7.64 -17.48 -7.54
C MET A 137 6.71 -18.29 -8.45
N TYR A 138 5.40 -18.08 -8.34
CA TYR A 138 4.41 -18.70 -9.24
C TYR A 138 4.61 -18.27 -10.70
N PHE A 139 4.80 -16.97 -10.95
CA PHE A 139 5.03 -16.44 -12.30
C PHE A 139 6.33 -16.97 -12.94
N ARG A 140 7.39 -17.11 -12.15
CA ARG A 140 8.67 -17.66 -12.60
C ARG A 140 8.62 -19.17 -12.82
N GLY A 141 7.94 -19.90 -11.93
CA GLY A 141 7.78 -21.36 -12.00
C GLY A 141 6.85 -21.84 -13.12
N SER A 142 5.89 -21.00 -13.53
CA SER A 142 4.93 -21.32 -14.60
C SER A 142 5.48 -21.14 -16.03
N GLY A 143 6.75 -20.76 -16.21
CA GLY A 143 7.36 -20.59 -17.55
C GLY A 143 6.90 -19.35 -18.32
N LYS A 144 5.85 -18.64 -17.85
CA LYS A 144 5.31 -17.41 -18.44
C LYS A 144 6.34 -16.29 -18.58
N ALA A 145 7.31 -16.22 -17.66
CA ALA A 145 8.42 -15.27 -17.78
C ALA A 145 9.30 -15.53 -19.02
N ALA A 146 9.50 -16.80 -19.39
CA ALA A 146 10.28 -17.18 -20.56
C ALA A 146 9.47 -17.02 -21.86
N GLU A 147 8.18 -17.31 -21.81
CA GLU A 147 7.24 -17.07 -22.92
C GLU A 147 7.12 -15.58 -23.25
N MET A 148 6.96 -14.73 -22.22
CA MET A 148 6.90 -13.27 -22.39
C MET A 148 8.20 -12.69 -22.99
N LYS A 149 9.37 -13.24 -22.63
CA LYS A 149 10.64 -12.88 -23.26
C LYS A 149 10.70 -13.29 -24.74
N ARG A 150 10.20 -14.47 -25.07
CA ARG A 150 10.14 -14.98 -26.46
C ARG A 150 9.17 -14.17 -27.32
N ASP A 151 8.01 -13.82 -26.79
CA ASP A 151 7.01 -13.01 -27.50
C ASP A 151 7.46 -11.56 -27.68
N ALA A 152 8.12 -10.97 -26.67
CA ALA A 152 8.72 -9.65 -26.81
C ALA A 152 9.82 -9.63 -27.89
N ALA A 153 10.68 -10.66 -27.93
CA ALA A 153 11.70 -10.80 -28.96
C ALA A 153 11.11 -10.97 -30.37
N ARG A 154 10.03 -11.76 -30.50
CA ARG A 154 9.29 -11.92 -31.76
C ARG A 154 8.58 -10.63 -32.20
N GLY A 155 8.00 -9.89 -31.25
CA GLY A 155 7.35 -8.60 -31.50
C GLY A 155 8.33 -7.53 -31.97
N ALA A 156 9.50 -7.43 -31.33
CA ALA A 156 10.56 -6.54 -31.75
C ALA A 156 11.09 -6.89 -33.16
N MET A 157 11.22 -8.19 -33.47
CA MET A 157 11.65 -8.64 -34.80
C MET A 157 10.61 -8.33 -35.90
N ARG A 158 9.31 -8.45 -35.58
CA ARG A 158 8.22 -8.04 -36.49
C ARG A 158 8.12 -6.54 -36.70
N ALA A 159 8.53 -5.73 -35.72
CA ALA A 159 8.54 -4.27 -35.83
C ALA A 159 9.78 -3.72 -36.54
N ALA A 160 10.81 -4.55 -36.73
CA ALA A 160 12.06 -4.19 -37.40
C ALA A 160 12.13 -4.65 -38.87
N LEU A 161 11.13 -5.41 -39.33
CA LEU A 161 10.90 -5.82 -40.73
C LEU A 161 9.84 -4.90 -41.36
#